data_AF-A0A2R6PDB7-F1
#
_entry.id   AF-A0A2R6PDB7-F1
#
_cell.length_a   1.000
_cell.length_b   1.000
_cell.length_c   1.000
_cell.angle_alpha   90.00
_cell.angle_beta   90.00
_cell.angle_gamma   90.00
#
_symmetry.space_group_name_H-M   'P 1'
#
loop_
_entity.id
_entity.type
_entity.pdbx_description
1 polymer ?
#
loop_
_entity_poly.entity_id
_entity_poly.type
_entity_poly.pdbx_seq_one_letter_code
_entity_poly.pdbx_strand_id
1 'polypeptide(L)'
;MASTAGATGWLRGRVKAVPSGDSLVIMGSTKAEIPPEKTITLSSLIAPRLARRGGVDEPFAWESRENLRKLCIGKDVTFRVDYTVSSIGREFGSVFLGDKNVSLLVVADGWAKVREQKGDASPFLAELLRLEDQAKQQGLGCWSRAPGASEASIRNLPPSAIGDSSNFDAMGLLASNKGSPMQAIVEQVRDGSTLRVYLLPDFQFVQVFVAGIQAPSMGKRAPLETVVVPEINSNELNGEASTEPHAPLTSAQRLAVSAGSTTEVAPDPFGREAKHFTEIRVLNRDVRIVLEGVDKFSNLIGSVYYPDGESAKDLALELIENGLAKYVEWSASLMEDEAKRRLKTAELQAKKTRLRFWTNYVPPPTNSKAIHDQNFTGKVVEVVSGDCVVVADDSVPYGSPLAERRVNLSSIRCPKIGNPRRDEKPAPYAREAKEFLRTRLIGRQVTVSIEYSRKVSMMDSQCCSWSARFKGDGFRISVPGISS
;
A
#
# COMPACT_ATOMS: atom_id res chain seq x y z
N MET A 1 23.17 -37.34 -8.93
CA MET A 1 23.59 -36.66 -10.17
C MET A 1 22.36 -36.26 -10.95
N ALA A 2 22.10 -34.96 -11.04
CA ALA A 2 21.28 -34.31 -12.06
C ALA A 2 21.55 -32.80 -11.91
N SER A 3 22.62 -32.30 -12.54
CA SER A 3 22.78 -30.87 -12.73
C SER A 3 21.75 -30.45 -13.77
N THR A 4 20.74 -29.71 -13.35
CA THR A 4 19.87 -29.00 -14.28
C THR A 4 20.71 -27.95 -14.99
N ALA A 5 21.08 -28.24 -16.24
CA ALA A 5 21.66 -27.26 -17.15
C ALA A 5 20.71 -26.05 -17.22
N GLY A 6 21.14 -24.92 -16.64
CA GLY A 6 20.40 -23.67 -16.72
C GLY A 6 20.26 -23.26 -18.17
N ALA A 7 19.05 -22.89 -18.59
CA ALA A 7 18.75 -22.49 -19.96
C ALA A 7 19.71 -21.39 -20.43
N THR A 8 20.64 -21.73 -21.34
CA THR A 8 21.68 -20.87 -21.92
C THR A 8 21.16 -19.95 -23.02
N GLY A 9 19.86 -19.64 -23.01
CA GLY A 9 19.17 -18.87 -24.04
C GLY A 9 18.99 -17.40 -23.67
N TRP A 10 18.85 -16.56 -24.70
CA TRP A 10 18.40 -15.17 -24.52
C TRP A 10 16.94 -15.15 -24.04
N LEU A 11 16.72 -14.46 -22.94
CA LEU A 11 15.43 -14.20 -22.33
C LEU A 11 15.01 -12.75 -22.58
N ARG A 12 13.72 -12.48 -22.49
CA ARG A 12 13.14 -11.14 -22.57
C ARG A 12 12.29 -10.86 -21.34
N GLY A 13 12.28 -9.62 -20.91
CA GLY A 13 11.46 -9.19 -19.79
C GLY A 13 11.52 -7.69 -19.57
N ARG A 14 10.78 -7.22 -18.58
CA ARG A 14 10.72 -5.81 -18.18
C ARG A 14 11.49 -5.61 -16.88
N VAL A 15 12.31 -4.58 -16.81
CA VAL A 15 13.04 -4.24 -15.59
C VAL A 15 12.05 -3.74 -14.53
N LYS A 16 11.91 -4.51 -13.45
CA LYS A 16 11.01 -4.24 -12.33
C LYS A 16 11.68 -3.39 -11.25
N ALA A 17 12.95 -3.63 -10.96
CA ALA A 17 13.69 -2.96 -9.90
C ALA A 17 15.19 -2.89 -10.20
N VAL A 18 15.88 -1.94 -9.56
CA VAL A 18 17.32 -1.74 -9.62
C VAL A 18 17.88 -1.73 -8.19
N PRO A 19 18.28 -2.89 -7.65
CA PRO A 19 18.77 -2.97 -6.27
C PRO A 19 20.12 -2.28 -6.02
N SER A 20 20.99 -2.22 -7.02
CA SER A 20 22.33 -1.62 -6.97
C SER A 20 22.75 -1.13 -8.36
N GLY A 21 23.86 -0.39 -8.46
CA GLY A 21 24.39 0.13 -9.73
C GLY A 21 24.88 -0.93 -10.74
N ASP A 22 24.81 -2.21 -10.39
CA ASP A 22 25.21 -3.34 -11.22
C ASP A 22 24.18 -4.48 -11.25
N SER A 23 23.00 -4.32 -10.66
CA SER A 23 22.02 -5.40 -10.55
C SER A 23 20.62 -4.96 -10.94
N LEU A 24 19.91 -5.84 -11.64
CA LEU A 24 18.56 -5.63 -12.13
C LEU A 24 17.66 -6.79 -11.70
N VAL A 25 16.42 -6.48 -11.32
CA VAL A 25 15.35 -7.47 -11.21
C VAL A 25 14.50 -7.37 -12.46
N ILE A 26 14.44 -8.44 -13.24
CA ILE A 26 13.74 -8.50 -14.52
C ILE A 26 12.54 -9.44 -14.38
N MET A 27 11.37 -8.92 -14.71
CA MET A 27 10.11 -9.63 -14.72
C MET A 27 9.85 -10.21 -16.12
N GLY A 28 9.48 -11.48 -16.20
CA GLY A 28 9.13 -12.14 -17.46
C GLY A 28 7.82 -11.61 -18.07
N SER A 29 7.62 -11.85 -19.37
CA SER A 29 6.44 -11.37 -20.12
C SER A 29 5.28 -12.39 -20.19
N THR A 30 5.16 -13.27 -19.20
CA THR A 30 4.14 -14.34 -19.20
C THR A 30 2.73 -13.79 -18.94
N LYS A 31 1.69 -14.47 -19.43
CA LYS A 31 0.28 -14.18 -19.11
C LYS A 31 -0.14 -14.53 -17.66
N ALA A 32 0.79 -14.97 -16.82
CA ALA A 32 0.51 -15.22 -15.41
C ALA A 32 0.11 -13.92 -14.70
N GLU A 33 -0.76 -14.02 -13.70
CA GLU A 33 -1.23 -12.87 -12.92
C GLU A 33 -0.07 -12.17 -12.18
N ILE A 34 0.91 -12.95 -11.74
CA ILE A 34 2.20 -12.48 -11.25
C ILE A 34 3.29 -13.18 -12.07
N PRO A 35 3.94 -12.49 -13.01
CA PRO A 35 4.99 -13.08 -13.82
C PRO A 35 6.23 -13.46 -12.99
N PRO A 36 7.02 -14.46 -13.44
CA PRO A 36 8.25 -14.83 -12.75
C PRO A 36 9.29 -13.71 -12.82
N GLU A 37 10.11 -13.61 -11.77
CA GLU A 37 11.17 -12.61 -11.65
C GLU A 37 12.54 -13.29 -11.61
N LYS A 38 13.53 -12.63 -12.20
CA LYS A 38 14.92 -13.07 -12.19
C LYS A 38 15.83 -11.89 -11.88
N THR A 39 16.71 -12.06 -10.90
CA THR A 39 17.74 -11.07 -10.56
C THR A 39 19.00 -11.39 -11.34
N ILE A 40 19.51 -10.41 -12.10
CA ILE A 40 20.76 -10.52 -12.85
C ILE A 40 21.70 -9.42 -12.40
N THR A 41 22.92 -9.80 -12.01
CA THR A 41 24.04 -8.86 -11.84
C THR A 41 24.79 -8.74 -13.17
N LEU A 42 25.18 -7.52 -13.54
CA LEU A 42 25.92 -7.26 -14.77
C LEU A 42 27.27 -7.97 -14.74
N SER A 43 27.52 -8.81 -15.74
CA SER A 43 28.69 -9.68 -15.79
C SER A 43 30.01 -8.89 -15.70
N SER A 44 30.93 -9.31 -14.84
CA SER A 44 32.25 -8.69 -14.64
C SER A 44 32.26 -7.23 -14.17
N LEU A 45 31.15 -6.68 -13.68
CA LEU A 45 31.09 -5.34 -13.11
C LEU A 45 31.09 -5.38 -11.57
N ILE A 46 31.58 -4.30 -10.96
CA ILE A 46 31.44 -3.98 -9.54
C ILE A 46 31.01 -2.52 -9.44
N ALA A 47 29.78 -2.28 -8.97
CA ALA A 47 29.33 -0.94 -8.63
C ALA A 47 29.69 -0.57 -7.18
N PRO A 48 29.89 0.73 -6.86
CA PRO A 48 30.03 1.18 -5.48
C PRO A 48 28.76 0.85 -4.67
N ARG A 49 28.94 0.49 -3.41
CA ARG A 49 27.87 -0.03 -2.55
C ARG A 49 27.09 1.09 -1.85
N LEU A 50 25.77 0.99 -1.91
CA LEU A 50 24.89 1.86 -1.14
C LEU A 50 24.92 1.53 0.36
N ALA A 51 24.57 2.52 1.16
CA ALA A 51 24.33 2.41 2.58
C ALA A 51 23.34 1.30 2.89
N ARG A 52 23.71 0.44 3.84
CA ARG A 52 22.76 -0.41 4.56
C ARG A 52 22.18 0.37 5.73
N ARG A 53 21.23 -0.22 6.47
CA ARG A 53 20.59 0.41 7.64
C ARG A 53 21.64 0.98 8.61
N GLY A 54 21.68 2.30 8.76
CA GLY A 54 22.62 3.01 9.63
C GLY A 54 24.05 3.14 9.10
N GLY A 55 24.31 2.73 7.86
CA GLY A 55 25.59 2.88 7.19
C GLY A 55 25.66 4.12 6.31
N VAL A 56 26.79 4.25 5.61
CA VAL A 56 27.09 5.34 4.68
C VAL A 56 27.27 4.77 3.28
N ASP A 57 26.91 5.54 2.25
CA ASP A 57 27.18 5.15 0.86
C ASP A 57 28.69 5.10 0.61
N GLU A 58 29.17 4.15 -0.19
CA GLU A 58 30.49 4.28 -0.82
C GLU A 58 30.45 5.47 -1.80
N PRO A 59 31.58 6.15 -2.08
CA PRO A 59 31.63 7.24 -3.04
C PRO A 59 31.00 6.86 -4.39
N PHE A 60 30.15 7.73 -4.92
CA PHE A 60 29.41 7.60 -6.17
C PHE A 60 28.40 6.44 -6.24
N ALA A 61 28.11 5.76 -5.12
CA ALA A 61 27.16 4.64 -5.11
C ALA A 61 25.74 5.05 -5.49
N TRP A 62 25.31 6.22 -5.02
CA TRP A 62 23.98 6.74 -5.33
C TRP A 62 23.83 7.07 -6.81
N GLU A 63 24.77 7.82 -7.37
CA GLU A 63 24.78 8.21 -8.78
C GLU A 63 24.91 6.99 -9.69
N SER A 64 25.73 6.02 -9.31
CA SER A 64 25.86 4.74 -10.02
C SER A 64 24.50 4.01 -10.11
N ARG A 65 23.80 3.86 -8.98
CA ARG A 65 22.45 3.28 -8.99
C ARG A 65 21.45 4.13 -9.76
N GLU A 66 21.46 5.44 -9.58
CA GLU A 66 20.50 6.34 -10.23
C GLU A 66 20.69 6.37 -11.75
N ASN A 67 21.93 6.27 -12.24
CA ASN A 67 22.21 6.10 -13.67
C ASN A 67 21.52 4.83 -14.19
N LEU A 68 21.76 3.67 -13.55
CA LEU A 68 21.16 2.41 -13.97
C LEU A 68 19.62 2.42 -13.82
N ARG A 69 19.09 3.02 -12.76
CA ARG A 69 17.64 3.18 -12.54
C ARG A 69 17.00 3.97 -13.67
N LYS A 70 17.51 5.18 -13.96
CA LYS A 70 16.99 6.04 -15.04
C LYS A 70 17.18 5.40 -16.42
N LEU A 71 18.24 4.63 -16.60
CA LEU A 71 18.50 3.92 -17.85
C LEU A 71 17.53 2.77 -18.09
N CYS A 72 17.19 1.99 -17.05
CA CYS A 72 16.57 0.67 -17.24
C CYS A 72 15.15 0.53 -16.65
N ILE A 73 14.76 1.25 -15.59
CA ILE A 73 13.51 0.97 -14.87
C ILE A 73 12.29 1.04 -15.78
N GLY A 74 11.43 0.02 -15.74
CA GLY A 74 10.22 -0.09 -16.55
C GLY A 74 10.45 -0.37 -18.04
N LYS A 75 11.69 -0.46 -18.52
CA LYS A 75 12.00 -0.75 -19.92
C LYS A 75 12.09 -2.24 -20.19
N ASP A 76 11.76 -2.63 -21.42
CA ASP A 76 11.90 -4.00 -21.90
C ASP A 76 13.35 -4.26 -22.32
N VAL A 77 13.91 -5.38 -21.84
CA VAL A 77 15.30 -5.77 -22.04
C VAL A 77 15.40 -7.21 -22.54
N THR A 78 16.49 -7.49 -23.26
CA THR A 78 16.90 -8.85 -23.62
C THR A 78 18.15 -9.19 -22.82
N PHE A 79 18.19 -10.37 -22.21
CA PHE A 79 19.30 -10.73 -21.32
C PHE A 79 19.59 -12.23 -21.34
N ARG A 80 20.78 -12.61 -20.90
CA ARG A 80 21.14 -14.02 -20.68
C ARG A 80 22.05 -14.13 -19.46
N VAL A 81 22.08 -15.31 -18.86
CA VAL A 81 23.07 -15.64 -17.83
C VAL A 81 24.37 -16.04 -18.55
N ASP A 82 25.46 -15.37 -18.22
CA ASP A 82 26.79 -15.70 -18.73
C ASP A 82 27.50 -16.70 -17.80
N TYR A 83 27.38 -16.51 -16.47
CA TYR A 83 27.91 -17.44 -15.47
C TYR A 83 27.17 -17.31 -14.13
N THR A 84 27.26 -18.34 -13.29
CA THR A 84 26.65 -18.37 -11.96
C THR A 84 27.71 -18.61 -10.90
N VAL A 85 27.79 -17.71 -9.93
CA VAL A 85 28.70 -17.87 -8.79
C VAL A 85 27.93 -18.55 -7.66
N SER A 86 28.01 -19.88 -7.63
CA SER A 86 27.23 -20.72 -6.70
C SER A 86 27.51 -20.43 -5.23
N SER A 87 28.73 -20.03 -4.87
CA SER A 87 29.11 -19.71 -3.48
C SER A 87 28.31 -18.56 -2.87
N ILE A 88 27.84 -17.62 -3.71
CA ILE A 88 27.01 -16.48 -3.30
C ILE A 88 25.58 -16.54 -3.86
N GLY A 89 25.24 -17.62 -4.59
CA GLY A 89 23.94 -17.81 -5.21
C GLY A 89 23.53 -16.72 -6.20
N ARG A 90 24.49 -16.11 -6.91
CA ARG A 90 24.22 -15.01 -7.86
C ARG A 90 24.46 -15.43 -9.31
N GLU A 91 23.52 -15.04 -10.17
CA GLU A 91 23.63 -15.14 -11.62
C GLU A 91 24.17 -13.82 -12.19
N PHE A 92 25.21 -13.94 -13.01
CA PHE A 92 25.83 -12.83 -13.72
C PHE A 92 25.52 -12.94 -15.20
N GLY A 93 25.20 -11.82 -15.84
CA GLY A 93 24.69 -11.86 -17.20
C GLY A 93 24.87 -10.58 -18.00
N SER A 94 24.68 -10.75 -19.29
CA SER A 94 24.64 -9.69 -20.28
C SER A 94 23.21 -9.20 -20.44
N VAL A 95 23.00 -7.89 -20.36
CA VAL A 95 21.68 -7.25 -20.48
C VAL A 95 21.74 -6.21 -21.59
N PHE A 96 20.74 -6.22 -22.47
CA PHE A 96 20.62 -5.34 -23.63
C PHE A 96 19.31 -4.55 -23.56
N LEU A 97 19.43 -3.24 -23.75
CA LEU A 97 18.32 -2.32 -23.98
C LEU A 97 18.27 -2.00 -25.48
N GLY A 98 17.38 -2.68 -26.21
CA GLY A 98 17.44 -2.69 -27.67
C GLY A 98 18.72 -3.39 -28.15
N ASP A 99 19.56 -2.66 -28.88
CA ASP A 99 20.86 -3.08 -29.37
C ASP A 99 22.03 -2.69 -28.45
N LYS A 100 21.78 -1.90 -27.40
CA LYS A 100 22.82 -1.39 -26.51
C LYS A 100 23.06 -2.29 -25.32
N ASN A 101 24.31 -2.72 -25.13
CA ASN A 101 24.70 -3.48 -23.94
C ASN A 101 24.78 -2.55 -22.71
N VAL A 102 23.96 -2.83 -21.71
CA VAL A 102 23.85 -2.03 -20.48
C VAL A 102 25.18 -1.97 -19.71
N SER A 103 25.94 -3.07 -19.68
CA SER A 103 27.23 -3.11 -18.97
C SER A 103 28.25 -2.17 -19.59
N LEU A 104 28.26 -2.07 -20.92
CA LEU A 104 29.14 -1.15 -21.65
C LEU A 104 28.76 0.31 -21.36
N LEU A 105 27.46 0.64 -21.36
CA LEU A 105 26.98 1.99 -21.05
C LEU A 105 27.38 2.44 -19.64
N VAL A 106 27.15 1.58 -18.63
CA VAL A 106 27.46 1.87 -17.23
C VAL A 106 28.97 2.10 -17.03
N VAL A 107 29.82 1.32 -17.67
CA VAL A 107 31.29 1.49 -17.57
C VAL A 107 31.79 2.70 -18.36
N ALA A 108 31.24 2.95 -19.56
CA ALA A 108 31.60 4.10 -20.38
C ALA A 108 31.37 5.44 -19.66
N ASP A 109 30.27 5.53 -18.90
CA ASP A 109 29.94 6.71 -18.10
C ASP A 109 30.69 6.75 -16.75
N GLY A 110 31.50 5.74 -16.44
CA GLY A 110 32.32 5.67 -15.22
C GLY A 110 31.56 5.29 -13.94
N TRP A 111 30.41 4.62 -14.04
CA TRP A 111 29.55 4.29 -12.88
C TRP A 111 29.82 2.92 -12.27
N ALA A 112 30.64 2.08 -12.89
CA ALA A 112 31.08 0.81 -12.33
C ALA A 112 32.52 0.49 -12.76
N LYS A 113 33.17 -0.37 -11.97
CA LYS A 113 34.52 -0.88 -12.27
C LYS A 113 34.43 -2.26 -12.89
N VAL A 114 35.40 -2.61 -13.73
CA VAL A 114 35.56 -3.95 -14.27
C VAL A 114 36.31 -4.79 -13.24
N ARG A 115 35.71 -5.92 -12.86
CA ARG A 115 36.29 -6.84 -11.89
C ARG A 115 37.59 -7.45 -12.42
N GLU A 116 38.63 -7.49 -11.58
CA GLU A 116 39.83 -8.27 -11.86
C GLU A 116 39.50 -9.76 -12.00
N GLN A 117 39.95 -10.38 -13.08
CA GLN A 117 39.50 -11.72 -13.44
C GLN A 117 40.28 -12.80 -12.71
N LYS A 118 39.56 -13.62 -11.94
CA LYS A 118 39.99 -14.90 -11.38
C LYS A 118 38.91 -15.95 -11.67
N GLY A 119 38.69 -16.28 -12.94
CA GLY A 119 37.69 -17.27 -13.38
C GLY A 119 36.72 -16.74 -14.43
N ASP A 120 35.44 -17.11 -14.31
CA ASP A 120 34.39 -16.77 -15.28
C ASP A 120 34.25 -15.26 -15.49
N ALA A 121 34.12 -14.87 -16.76
CA ALA A 121 34.14 -13.48 -17.20
C ALA A 121 33.03 -13.18 -18.21
N SER A 122 32.76 -11.88 -18.39
CA SER A 122 31.84 -11.40 -19.41
C SER A 122 32.37 -11.73 -20.81
N PRO A 123 31.50 -12.11 -21.76
CA PRO A 123 31.88 -12.22 -23.17
C PRO A 123 32.30 -10.88 -23.79
N PHE A 124 32.01 -9.75 -23.12
CA PHE A 124 32.36 -8.39 -23.57
C PHE A 124 33.56 -7.79 -22.80
N LEU A 125 34.35 -8.62 -22.11
CA LEU A 125 35.41 -8.16 -21.22
C LEU A 125 36.41 -7.20 -21.87
N ALA A 126 36.88 -7.49 -23.08
CA ALA A 126 37.86 -6.64 -23.76
C ALA A 126 37.33 -5.21 -23.99
N GLU A 127 36.07 -5.09 -24.41
CA GLU A 127 35.43 -3.79 -24.63
C GLU A 127 35.13 -3.07 -23.31
N LEU A 128 34.74 -3.82 -22.27
CA LEU A 128 34.58 -3.28 -20.92
C LEU A 128 35.87 -2.64 -20.40
N LEU A 129 37.02 -3.34 -20.52
CA LEU A 129 38.32 -2.81 -20.11
C LEU A 129 38.71 -1.56 -20.90
N ARG A 130 38.47 -1.55 -22.21
CA ARG A 130 38.72 -0.39 -23.08
C ARG A 130 37.90 0.84 -22.65
N LEU A 131 36.60 0.64 -22.39
CA LEU A 131 35.71 1.72 -21.93
C LEU A 131 36.07 2.19 -20.53
N GLU A 132 36.49 1.30 -19.63
CA GLU A 132 36.94 1.67 -18.29
C GLU A 132 38.19 2.56 -18.36
N ASP A 133 39.17 2.22 -19.20
CA ASP A 133 40.36 3.06 -19.39
C ASP A 133 39.99 4.44 -19.96
N GLN A 134 39.07 4.50 -20.91
CA GLN A 134 38.53 5.76 -21.43
C GLN A 134 37.86 6.60 -20.32
N ALA A 135 37.02 5.99 -19.48
CA ALA A 135 36.37 6.68 -18.36
C ALA A 135 37.39 7.17 -17.32
N LYS A 136 38.45 6.39 -17.05
CA LYS A 136 39.58 6.76 -16.18
C LYS A 136 40.37 7.96 -16.72
N GLN A 137 40.64 7.98 -18.02
CA GLN A 137 41.35 9.07 -18.69
C GLN A 137 40.54 10.37 -18.66
N GLN A 138 39.23 10.26 -18.88
CA GLN A 138 38.30 11.39 -18.87
C GLN A 138 37.90 11.84 -17.45
N GLY A 139 38.15 11.01 -16.44
CA GLY A 139 37.78 11.31 -15.05
C GLY A 139 36.27 11.30 -14.81
N LEU A 140 35.55 10.36 -15.43
CA LEU A 140 34.09 10.26 -15.32
C LEU A 140 33.66 9.49 -14.08
N GLY A 141 32.55 9.89 -13.47
CA GLY A 141 31.89 9.17 -12.37
C GLY A 141 32.86 8.83 -11.24
N CYS A 142 32.99 7.53 -10.95
CA CYS A 142 33.88 6.97 -9.93
C CYS A 142 35.37 7.27 -10.15
N TRP A 143 35.74 7.78 -11.32
CA TRP A 143 37.11 8.14 -11.70
C TRP A 143 37.38 9.65 -11.63
N SER A 144 36.42 10.44 -11.13
CA SER A 144 36.59 11.88 -10.96
C SER A 144 37.84 12.22 -10.16
N ARG A 145 38.62 13.18 -10.68
CA ARG A 145 39.83 13.70 -10.05
C ARG A 145 39.62 15.09 -9.43
N ALA A 146 38.39 15.59 -9.47
CA ALA A 146 38.06 16.87 -8.87
C ALA A 146 38.20 16.77 -7.33
N PRO A 147 38.92 17.70 -6.68
CA PRO A 147 39.06 17.70 -5.23
C PRO A 147 37.69 17.73 -4.54
N GLY A 148 37.47 16.83 -3.57
CA GLY A 148 36.21 16.74 -2.82
C GLY A 148 35.06 16.01 -3.53
N ALA A 149 35.24 15.51 -4.75
CA ALA A 149 34.17 14.87 -5.51
C ALA A 149 33.65 13.59 -4.84
N SER A 150 34.54 12.79 -4.26
CA SER A 150 34.19 11.57 -3.54
C SER A 150 33.30 11.88 -2.34
N GLU A 151 33.70 12.84 -1.50
CA GLU A 151 32.96 13.26 -0.31
C GLU A 151 31.61 13.87 -0.67
N ALA A 152 31.57 14.70 -1.72
CA ALA A 152 30.33 15.34 -2.19
C ALA A 152 29.31 14.35 -2.79
N SER A 153 29.77 13.20 -3.30
CA SER A 153 28.88 12.15 -3.85
C SER A 153 28.19 11.30 -2.79
N ILE A 154 28.67 11.34 -1.54
CA ILE A 154 28.09 10.57 -0.44
C ILE A 154 26.86 11.32 0.07
N ARG A 155 25.68 10.70 -0.01
CA ARG A 155 24.46 11.28 0.54
C ARG A 155 24.55 11.42 2.05
N ASN A 156 24.10 12.55 2.55
CA ASN A 156 23.76 12.68 3.97
C ASN A 156 22.40 12.00 4.20
N LEU A 157 22.41 10.82 4.82
CA LEU A 157 21.21 10.05 5.12
C LEU A 157 20.77 10.31 6.56
N PRO A 158 19.61 10.94 6.80
CA PRO A 158 19.07 11.07 8.13
C PRO A 158 18.82 9.70 8.78
N PRO A 159 18.79 9.62 10.13
CA PRO A 159 18.36 8.44 10.84
C PRO A 159 17.04 7.88 10.28
N SER A 160 16.99 6.57 10.09
CA SER A 160 15.81 5.94 9.50
C SER A 160 14.62 6.04 10.44
N ALA A 161 13.49 6.54 9.92
CA ALA A 161 12.20 6.52 10.62
C ALA A 161 11.61 5.10 10.74
N ILE A 162 12.25 4.10 10.14
CA ILE A 162 11.76 2.72 10.07
C ILE A 162 12.36 1.91 11.21
N GLY A 163 11.52 1.50 12.16
CA GLY A 163 11.89 0.58 13.25
C GLY A 163 12.24 1.27 14.56
N ASP A 164 12.52 2.56 14.53
CA ASP A 164 12.65 3.40 15.71
C ASP A 164 11.96 4.75 15.46
N SER A 165 10.84 4.97 16.16
CA SER A 165 9.99 6.15 15.99
C SER A 165 10.57 7.42 16.61
N SER A 166 11.60 7.31 17.46
CA SER A 166 12.27 8.47 18.07
C SER A 166 13.15 9.23 17.10
N ASN A 167 13.56 8.57 16.01
CA ASN A 167 14.44 9.12 14.97
C ASN A 167 13.71 10.04 13.98
N PHE A 168 12.40 10.26 14.13
CA PHE A 168 11.62 10.98 13.14
C PHE A 168 10.41 11.71 13.74
N ASP A 169 10.37 13.03 13.57
CA ASP A 169 9.23 13.86 13.92
C ASP A 169 8.19 13.88 12.78
N ALA A 170 7.34 12.86 12.76
CA ALA A 170 6.26 12.75 11.78
C ALA A 170 5.27 13.92 11.86
N MET A 171 5.00 14.43 13.06
CA MET A 171 4.04 15.51 13.28
C MET A 171 4.59 16.86 12.80
N GLY A 172 5.86 17.15 13.08
CA GLY A 172 6.55 18.32 12.54
C GLY A 172 6.61 18.28 11.01
N LEU A 173 6.96 17.14 10.42
CA LEU A 173 6.98 16.99 8.96
C LEU A 173 5.60 17.28 8.35
N LEU A 174 4.54 16.70 8.92
CA LEU A 174 3.17 16.96 8.48
C LEU A 174 2.83 18.43 8.62
N ALA A 175 3.09 19.06 9.77
CA ALA A 175 2.76 20.46 10.00
C ALA A 175 3.41 21.41 8.98
N SER A 176 4.64 21.12 8.56
CA SER A 176 5.36 21.93 7.57
C SER A 176 4.97 21.65 6.11
N ASN A 177 4.43 20.46 5.80
CA ASN A 177 4.27 20.02 4.40
C ASN A 177 2.86 19.52 4.03
N LYS A 178 1.88 19.61 4.94
CA LYS A 178 0.52 19.11 4.71
C LYS A 178 -0.09 19.72 3.44
N GLY A 179 -0.63 18.87 2.58
CA GLY A 179 -1.26 19.28 1.32
C GLY A 179 -0.28 19.65 0.20
N SER A 180 1.01 19.82 0.49
CA SER A 180 2.03 20.15 -0.51
C SER A 180 2.58 18.87 -1.17
N PRO A 181 2.67 18.81 -2.52
CA PRO A 181 3.31 17.69 -3.20
C PRO A 181 4.82 17.64 -2.93
N MET A 182 5.28 16.54 -2.35
CA MET A 182 6.69 16.24 -2.11
C MET A 182 7.21 15.23 -3.12
N GLN A 183 8.41 15.43 -3.64
CA GLN A 183 9.06 14.42 -4.48
C GLN A 183 9.60 13.29 -3.61
N ALA A 184 9.44 12.06 -4.07
CA ALA A 184 9.95 10.89 -3.37
C ALA A 184 10.37 9.79 -4.35
N ILE A 185 11.26 8.91 -3.90
CA ILE A 185 11.65 7.70 -4.64
C ILE A 185 11.15 6.49 -3.86
N VAL A 186 10.36 5.63 -4.50
CA VAL A 186 9.89 4.40 -3.84
C VAL A 186 11.00 3.37 -3.80
N GLU A 187 11.42 3.01 -2.60
CA GLU A 187 12.48 2.03 -2.38
C GLU A 187 11.91 0.63 -2.12
N GLN A 188 10.78 0.54 -1.40
CA GLN A 188 10.15 -0.75 -1.09
C GLN A 188 8.62 -0.66 -1.14
N VAL A 189 7.99 -1.76 -1.55
CA VAL A 189 6.54 -1.95 -1.48
C VAL A 189 6.27 -3.07 -0.47
N ARG A 190 5.60 -2.74 0.65
CA ARG A 190 5.30 -3.71 1.72
C ARG A 190 4.08 -4.56 1.34
N ASP A 191 3.03 -3.89 0.90
CA ASP A 191 1.79 -4.43 0.34
C ASP A 191 1.23 -3.42 -0.69
N GLY A 192 0.05 -3.67 -1.24
CA GLY A 192 -0.53 -2.80 -2.27
C GLY A 192 -0.71 -1.35 -1.84
N SER A 193 -0.93 -1.06 -0.55
CA SER A 193 -1.25 0.27 -0.01
C SER A 193 -0.19 0.83 0.95
N THR A 194 0.98 0.19 1.07
CA THR A 194 2.03 0.59 2.02
C THR A 194 3.39 0.64 1.34
N LEU A 195 3.97 1.84 1.27
CA LEU A 195 5.24 2.12 0.60
C LEU A 195 6.32 2.51 1.60
N ARG A 196 7.58 2.24 1.28
CA ARG A 196 8.73 2.88 1.92
C ARG A 196 9.49 3.68 0.88
N VAL A 197 9.74 4.93 1.22
CA VAL A 197 10.19 5.94 0.26
C VAL A 197 11.30 6.78 0.87
N TYR A 198 12.18 7.28 0.02
CA TYR A 198 13.04 8.41 0.35
C TYR A 198 12.29 9.68 -0.03
N LEU A 199 11.95 10.53 0.94
CA LEU A 199 11.45 11.88 0.67
C LEU A 199 12.63 12.78 0.28
N LEU A 200 12.48 13.52 -0.81
CA LEU A 200 13.49 14.43 -1.35
C LEU A 200 13.21 15.88 -0.91
N PRO A 201 14.26 16.72 -0.79
CA PRO A 201 15.68 16.45 -1.13
C PRO A 201 16.49 15.76 -0.02
N ASP A 202 15.99 15.70 1.21
CA ASP A 202 16.78 15.33 2.40
C ASP A 202 17.02 13.82 2.56
N PHE A 203 16.52 12.99 1.65
CA PHE A 203 16.58 11.53 1.73
C PHE A 203 16.05 10.95 3.05
N GLN A 204 15.02 11.56 3.62
CA GLN A 204 14.37 11.03 4.82
C GLN A 204 13.64 9.73 4.46
N PHE A 205 14.09 8.60 5.02
CA PHE A 205 13.52 7.28 4.72
C PHE A 205 12.34 6.96 5.63
N VAL A 206 11.13 6.93 5.05
CA VAL A 206 9.85 6.83 5.78
C VAL A 206 8.94 5.76 5.21
N GLN A 207 7.93 5.36 5.99
CA GLN A 207 6.83 4.51 5.54
C GLN A 207 5.58 5.35 5.35
N VAL A 208 4.94 5.23 4.19
CA VAL A 208 3.73 5.96 3.82
C VAL A 208 2.61 4.96 3.55
N PHE A 209 1.48 5.16 4.22
CA PHE A 209 0.22 4.47 3.94
C PHE A 209 -0.58 5.28 2.93
N VAL A 210 -1.03 4.63 1.86
CA VAL A 210 -1.80 5.27 0.80
C VAL A 210 -3.16 5.70 1.37
N ALA A 211 -3.44 7.00 1.31
CA ALA A 211 -4.63 7.59 1.90
C ALA A 211 -5.94 7.05 1.29
N GLY A 212 -6.94 6.89 2.14
CA GLY A 212 -8.31 6.54 1.75
C GLY A 212 -8.55 5.07 1.40
N ILE A 213 -7.52 4.22 1.42
CA ILE A 213 -7.63 2.83 0.98
C ILE A 213 -6.88 1.85 1.90
N GLN A 214 -7.20 0.56 1.78
CA GLN A 214 -6.41 -0.53 2.36
C GLN A 214 -6.39 -1.71 1.41
N ALA A 215 -5.19 -2.16 1.04
CA ALA A 215 -4.96 -3.38 0.27
C ALA A 215 -4.97 -4.62 1.19
N PRO A 216 -5.21 -5.82 0.64
CA PRO A 216 -5.09 -7.08 1.40
C PRO A 216 -3.66 -7.27 1.93
N SER A 217 -3.53 -7.87 3.11
CA SER A 217 -2.24 -8.02 3.78
C SER A 217 -1.33 -9.00 3.05
N MET A 218 -0.03 -8.72 3.04
CA MET A 218 1.01 -9.67 2.65
C MET A 218 1.38 -10.67 3.77
N GLY A 219 0.65 -10.63 4.89
CA GLY A 219 0.92 -11.46 6.05
C GLY A 219 2.20 -11.06 6.79
N LYS A 220 2.67 -11.93 7.68
CA LYS A 220 3.90 -11.75 8.46
C LYS A 220 4.78 -12.99 8.27
N ARG A 221 5.99 -12.78 7.75
CA ARG A 221 7.05 -13.80 7.77
C ARG A 221 7.96 -13.56 8.96
N ALA A 222 8.40 -14.65 9.60
CA ALA A 222 9.47 -14.58 10.58
C ALA A 222 10.74 -14.00 9.91
N PRO A 223 11.50 -13.12 10.58
CA PRO A 223 12.77 -12.65 10.06
C PRO A 223 13.70 -13.84 9.84
N LEU A 224 14.22 -14.01 8.63
CA LEU A 224 15.37 -14.88 8.41
C LEU A 224 16.58 -14.16 9.01
N GLU A 225 17.20 -14.72 10.06
CA GLU A 225 18.48 -14.22 10.56
C GLU A 225 19.52 -14.34 9.44
N THR A 226 19.95 -13.20 8.90
CA THR A 226 21.13 -13.13 8.04
C THR A 226 22.36 -13.49 8.87
N VAL A 227 22.95 -14.65 8.59
CA VAL A 227 24.28 -15.02 9.09
C VAL A 227 25.28 -13.99 8.59
N VAL A 228 25.72 -13.10 9.48
CA VAL A 228 26.89 -12.26 9.24
C VAL A 228 28.10 -13.18 9.33
N VAL A 229 28.76 -13.43 8.19
CA VAL A 229 30.09 -14.04 8.18
C VAL A 229 31.08 -12.92 8.47
N PRO A 230 31.83 -12.95 9.59
CA PRO A 230 32.91 -11.98 9.80
C PRO A 230 34.04 -12.28 8.81
N GLU A 231 34.45 -11.27 8.04
CA GLU A 231 35.71 -11.33 7.28
C GLU A 231 36.87 -11.29 8.28
N ILE A 232 37.73 -12.32 8.25
CA ILE A 232 38.93 -12.42 9.08
C ILE A 232 39.99 -11.50 8.45
N ASN A 233 40.23 -10.34 9.08
CA ASN A 233 41.44 -9.57 8.83
C ASN A 233 42.61 -10.22 9.56
N SER A 234 43.57 -10.76 8.81
CA SER A 234 44.86 -11.17 9.34
C SER A 234 45.72 -9.93 9.60
N ASN A 235 45.87 -9.55 10.86
CA ASN A 235 47.10 -8.90 11.31
C ASN A 235 47.31 -9.22 12.80
N GLU A 236 48.42 -9.89 13.08
CA GLU A 236 48.88 -10.25 14.42
C GLU A 236 49.24 -8.99 15.24
N LEU A 237 48.96 -9.01 16.54
CA LEU A 237 49.91 -8.69 17.61
C LEU A 237 49.31 -9.04 18.99
N ASN A 238 50.16 -9.62 19.83
CA ASN A 238 49.93 -10.29 21.12
C ASN A 238 49.25 -9.45 22.22
N GLY A 239 48.49 -10.14 23.08
CA GLY A 239 48.13 -9.72 24.44
C GLY A 239 47.16 -10.70 25.12
N GLU A 240 47.68 -11.53 26.02
CA GLU A 240 46.93 -12.53 26.81
C GLU A 240 45.82 -11.92 27.68
N ALA A 241 44.63 -12.53 27.66
CA ALA A 241 43.78 -12.71 28.85
C ALA A 241 42.76 -13.83 28.61
N SER A 242 42.74 -14.78 29.52
CA SER A 242 41.99 -16.05 29.52
C SER A 242 40.49 -15.90 29.76
N THR A 243 39.67 -16.48 28.89
CA THR A 243 38.31 -16.96 29.20
C THR A 243 37.95 -18.13 28.28
N GLU A 244 37.42 -19.21 28.87
CA GLU A 244 37.17 -20.51 28.24
C GLU A 244 36.24 -20.46 27.01
N PRO A 245 36.45 -21.30 25.98
CA PRO A 245 35.57 -21.35 24.82
C PRO A 245 34.32 -22.20 25.11
N HIS A 246 33.15 -21.58 25.21
CA HIS A 246 31.88 -22.30 25.13
C HIS A 246 31.72 -22.92 23.74
N ALA A 247 31.55 -24.24 23.70
CA ALA A 247 31.37 -25.00 22.46
C ALA A 247 30.13 -24.51 21.67
N PRO A 248 30.20 -24.46 20.32
CA PRO A 248 29.08 -24.03 19.50
C PRO A 248 27.90 -25.00 19.61
N LEU A 249 26.71 -24.45 19.85
CA LEU A 249 25.46 -25.21 19.97
C LEU A 249 25.18 -26.04 18.71
N THR A 250 24.80 -27.29 18.95
CA THR A 250 24.45 -28.26 17.92
C THR A 250 23.21 -27.83 17.12
N SER A 251 23.04 -28.38 15.92
CA SER A 251 21.88 -28.12 15.06
C SER A 251 20.54 -28.38 15.75
N ALA A 252 20.50 -29.34 16.68
CA ALA A 252 19.31 -29.65 17.48
C ALA A 252 19.01 -28.58 18.54
N GLN A 253 20.04 -27.98 19.15
CA GLN A 253 19.88 -26.89 20.11
C GLN A 253 19.47 -25.57 19.44
N ARG A 254 19.89 -25.32 18.19
CA ARG A 254 19.41 -24.17 17.39
C ARG A 254 17.92 -24.27 17.06
N LEU A 255 17.44 -25.48 16.74
CA LEU A 255 16.01 -25.73 16.49
C LEU A 255 15.17 -25.55 17.77
N ALA A 256 15.73 -25.81 18.96
CA ALA A 256 15.02 -25.66 20.22
C ALA A 256 14.89 -24.19 20.68
N VAL A 257 15.84 -23.33 20.34
CA VAL A 257 15.80 -21.88 20.67
C VAL A 257 14.87 -21.10 19.73
N SER A 258 14.52 -21.65 18.56
CA SER A 258 13.48 -21.11 17.67
C SER A 258 12.04 -21.39 18.12
N ALA A 259 11.82 -21.96 19.32
CA ALA A 259 10.49 -22.23 19.86
C ALA A 259 9.77 -20.99 20.47
N GLY A 260 10.27 -19.77 20.20
CA GLY A 260 9.48 -18.55 20.37
C GLY A 260 8.47 -18.46 19.21
N SER A 261 7.20 -18.77 19.48
CA SER A 261 6.11 -18.84 18.50
C SER A 261 5.92 -17.51 17.74
N THR A 262 6.62 -17.34 16.63
CA THR A 262 6.26 -16.35 15.60
C THR A 262 5.37 -17.07 14.60
N THR A 263 4.06 -16.94 14.77
CA THR A 263 3.06 -17.51 13.87
C THR A 263 3.24 -16.88 12.47
N GLU A 264 3.68 -17.67 11.49
CA GLU A 264 3.73 -17.24 10.08
C GLU A 264 2.29 -17.01 9.61
N VAL A 265 1.98 -15.76 9.21
CA VAL A 265 0.67 -15.40 8.68
C VAL A 265 0.80 -15.33 7.17
N ALA A 266 0.05 -16.17 6.45
CA ALA A 266 0.01 -16.15 4.99
C ALA A 266 -0.61 -14.84 4.46
N PRO A 267 -0.30 -14.42 3.22
CA PRO A 267 -0.99 -13.31 2.59
C PRO A 267 -2.50 -13.52 2.49
N ASP A 268 -3.26 -12.45 2.66
CA ASP A 268 -4.70 -12.43 2.38
C ASP A 268 -4.94 -12.67 0.88
N PRO A 269 -6.13 -13.17 0.49
CA PRO A 269 -6.52 -13.25 -0.92
C PRO A 269 -6.30 -11.92 -1.65
N PHE A 270 -5.72 -11.98 -2.84
CA PHE A 270 -5.33 -10.83 -3.67
C PHE A 270 -4.19 -9.95 -3.10
N GLY A 271 -3.57 -10.32 -1.96
CA GLY A 271 -2.48 -9.55 -1.36
C GLY A 271 -1.22 -9.50 -2.21
N ARG A 272 -0.85 -10.64 -2.84
CA ARG A 272 0.33 -10.71 -3.71
C ARG A 272 0.11 -9.90 -4.99
N GLU A 273 -1.09 -9.96 -5.53
CA GLU A 273 -1.55 -9.30 -6.74
C GLU A 273 -1.61 -7.79 -6.53
N ALA A 274 -2.15 -7.34 -5.39
CA ALA A 274 -2.17 -5.92 -5.01
C ALA A 274 -0.75 -5.37 -4.83
N LYS A 275 0.12 -6.13 -4.14
CA LYS A 275 1.54 -5.76 -4.02
C LYS A 275 2.22 -5.67 -5.39
N HIS A 276 2.05 -6.69 -6.23
CA HIS A 276 2.63 -6.71 -7.56
C HIS A 276 2.14 -5.52 -8.41
N PHE A 277 0.83 -5.24 -8.40
CA PHE A 277 0.22 -4.12 -9.10
C PHE A 277 0.86 -2.78 -8.74
N THR A 278 1.16 -2.57 -7.46
CA THR A 278 1.86 -1.39 -6.96
C THR A 278 3.34 -1.40 -7.36
N GLU A 279 4.05 -2.52 -7.20
CA GLU A 279 5.47 -2.63 -7.57
C GLU A 279 5.72 -2.27 -9.04
N ILE A 280 4.92 -2.81 -9.96
CA ILE A 280 5.12 -2.57 -11.39
C ILE A 280 4.86 -1.13 -11.83
N ARG A 281 4.20 -0.32 -10.98
CA ARG A 281 3.86 1.09 -11.23
C ARG A 281 4.78 2.07 -10.54
N VAL A 282 5.21 1.78 -9.31
CA VAL A 282 5.92 2.78 -8.49
C VAL A 282 7.28 2.35 -7.97
N LEU A 283 7.62 1.05 -7.91
CA LEU A 283 8.91 0.62 -7.35
C LEU A 283 10.09 1.21 -8.14
N ASN A 284 11.05 1.79 -7.42
CA ASN A 284 12.22 2.50 -7.94
C ASN A 284 11.88 3.60 -8.96
N ARG A 285 10.71 4.22 -8.82
CA ARG A 285 10.31 5.39 -9.60
C ARG A 285 10.15 6.61 -8.72
N ASP A 286 10.29 7.75 -9.37
CA ASP A 286 9.98 9.05 -8.82
C ASP A 286 8.46 9.21 -8.74
N VAL A 287 7.98 9.53 -7.55
CA VAL A 287 6.57 9.74 -7.24
C VAL A 287 6.39 11.08 -6.55
N ARG A 288 5.16 11.60 -6.59
CA ARG A 288 4.74 12.76 -5.80
C ARG A 288 3.84 12.27 -4.67
N ILE A 289 4.19 12.63 -3.44
CA ILE A 289 3.42 12.28 -2.25
C ILE A 289 2.87 13.57 -1.65
N VAL A 290 1.56 13.59 -1.41
CA VAL A 290 0.91 14.66 -0.65
C VAL A 290 0.61 14.11 0.73
N LEU A 291 1.17 14.72 1.78
CA LEU A 291 0.92 14.30 3.16
C LEU A 291 -0.47 14.76 3.61
N GLU A 292 -1.33 13.81 3.96
CA GLU A 292 -2.72 14.05 4.36
C GLU A 292 -2.85 14.03 5.89
N GLY A 293 -2.09 13.16 6.56
CA GLY A 293 -2.10 13.06 8.01
C GLY A 293 -1.06 12.11 8.58
N VAL A 294 -1.09 11.99 9.89
CA VAL A 294 -0.25 11.10 10.70
C VAL A 294 -1.17 10.38 11.67
N ASP A 295 -0.99 9.07 11.82
CA ASP A 295 -1.75 8.31 12.82
C ASP A 295 -1.11 8.41 14.22
N LYS A 296 -1.77 7.82 15.21
CA LYS A 296 -1.28 7.81 16.60
C LYS A 296 0.04 7.05 16.83
N PHE A 297 0.53 6.34 15.82
CA PHE A 297 1.79 5.58 15.86
C PHE A 297 2.88 6.25 15.02
N SER A 298 2.69 7.53 14.66
CA SER A 298 3.61 8.30 13.82
C SER A 298 3.76 7.74 12.40
N ASN A 299 2.79 6.97 11.91
CA ASN A 299 2.77 6.54 10.52
C ASN A 299 2.25 7.67 9.62
N LEU A 300 2.96 7.94 8.53
CA LEU A 300 2.54 8.91 7.53
C LEU A 300 1.41 8.34 6.67
N ILE A 301 0.37 9.15 6.45
CA ILE A 301 -0.73 8.86 5.54
C ILE A 301 -0.67 9.88 4.42
N GLY A 302 -0.59 9.41 3.17
CA GLY A 302 -0.41 10.30 2.03
C GLY A 302 -1.07 9.81 0.76
N SER A 303 -1.49 10.76 -0.07
CA SER A 303 -1.91 10.50 -1.44
C SER A 303 -0.67 10.32 -2.31
N VAL A 304 -0.62 9.24 -3.12
CA VAL A 304 0.55 8.88 -3.91
C VAL A 304 0.23 8.97 -5.39
N TYR A 305 0.97 9.84 -6.08
CA TYR A 305 0.84 10.07 -7.50
C TYR A 305 2.12 9.67 -8.22
N TYR A 306 1.99 8.98 -9.34
CA TYR A 306 3.14 8.58 -10.14
C TYR A 306 2.96 8.99 -11.60
N PRO A 307 4.06 9.28 -12.34
CA PRO A 307 3.97 9.70 -13.73
C PRO A 307 3.59 8.53 -14.64
N ASP A 308 2.65 8.79 -15.55
CA ASP A 308 2.27 7.91 -16.66
C ASP A 308 2.17 8.76 -17.93
N GLY A 309 3.25 8.76 -18.71
CA GLY A 309 3.45 9.69 -19.82
C GLY A 309 3.45 11.14 -19.32
N GLU A 310 2.62 11.98 -19.92
CA GLU A 310 2.44 13.40 -19.54
C GLU A 310 1.47 13.59 -18.36
N SER A 311 0.77 12.52 -17.95
CA SER A 311 -0.25 12.57 -16.91
C SER A 311 0.26 12.01 -15.58
N ALA A 312 -0.31 12.46 -14.46
CA ALA A 312 -0.11 11.83 -13.16
C ALA A 312 -1.29 10.88 -12.86
N LYS A 313 -0.98 9.66 -12.44
CA LYS A 313 -1.97 8.68 -11.98
C LYS A 313 -2.03 8.66 -10.46
N ASP A 314 -3.24 8.49 -9.94
CA ASP A 314 -3.50 8.30 -8.52
C ASP A 314 -3.47 6.80 -8.20
N LEU A 315 -2.46 6.39 -7.42
CA LEU A 315 -2.27 4.99 -7.02
C LEU A 315 -3.48 4.46 -6.23
N ALA A 316 -4.09 5.28 -5.38
CA ALA A 316 -5.20 4.87 -4.53
C ALA A 316 -6.43 4.52 -5.37
N LEU A 317 -6.71 5.39 -6.34
CA LEU A 317 -7.83 5.22 -7.27
C LEU A 317 -7.66 3.95 -8.11
N GLU A 318 -6.48 3.75 -8.71
CA GLU A 318 -6.24 2.58 -9.56
C GLU A 318 -6.33 1.25 -8.81
N LEU A 319 -5.86 1.19 -7.57
CA LEU A 319 -6.00 0.00 -6.72
C LEU A 319 -7.48 -0.31 -6.45
N ILE A 320 -8.30 0.69 -6.17
CA ILE A 320 -9.74 0.50 -5.98
C ILE A 320 -10.46 0.11 -7.27
N GLU A 321 -10.18 0.79 -8.39
CA GLU A 321 -10.80 0.49 -9.69
C GLU A 321 -10.53 -0.94 -10.14
N ASN A 322 -9.36 -1.49 -9.76
CA ASN A 322 -9.00 -2.87 -10.02
C ASN A 322 -9.51 -3.86 -8.96
N GLY A 323 -10.21 -3.42 -7.91
CA GLY A 323 -10.65 -4.29 -6.82
C GLY A 323 -9.49 -4.90 -6.02
N LEU A 324 -8.34 -4.22 -5.97
CA LEU A 324 -7.13 -4.61 -5.25
C LEU A 324 -6.98 -3.89 -3.91
N ALA A 325 -7.93 -3.01 -3.58
CA ALA A 325 -8.05 -2.36 -2.29
C ALA A 325 -9.51 -2.07 -1.96
N LYS A 326 -9.80 -1.86 -0.67
CA LYS A 326 -11.08 -1.35 -0.19
C LYS A 326 -10.97 0.10 0.26
N TYR A 327 -12.07 0.82 0.22
CA TYR A 327 -12.17 2.17 0.74
C TYR A 327 -12.15 2.17 2.27
N VAL A 328 -11.46 3.15 2.85
CA VAL A 328 -11.32 3.31 4.31
C VAL A 328 -11.68 4.73 4.72
N GLU A 329 -12.85 4.87 5.35
CA GLU A 329 -13.45 6.18 5.68
C GLU A 329 -12.57 7.04 6.58
N TRP A 330 -11.95 6.47 7.62
CA TRP A 330 -11.18 7.27 8.58
C TRP A 330 -9.96 7.94 7.91
N SER A 331 -9.20 7.21 7.10
CA SER A 331 -8.05 7.78 6.38
C SER A 331 -8.51 8.67 5.23
N ALA A 332 -9.62 8.31 4.58
CA ALA A 332 -10.17 9.14 3.51
C ALA A 332 -10.66 10.48 4.03
N SER A 333 -11.11 10.58 5.29
CA SER A 333 -11.58 11.83 5.89
C SER A 333 -10.51 12.92 5.95
N LEU A 334 -9.22 12.53 5.89
CA LEU A 334 -8.06 13.42 5.87
C LEU A 334 -7.84 14.07 4.49
N MET A 335 -8.37 13.47 3.43
CA MET A 335 -8.21 13.91 2.04
C MET A 335 -9.22 15.02 1.67
N GLU A 336 -9.13 15.54 0.45
CA GLU A 336 -10.15 16.43 -0.13
C GLU A 336 -11.46 15.69 -0.47
N ASP A 337 -12.58 16.40 -0.42
CA ASP A 337 -13.91 15.81 -0.62
C ASP A 337 -14.14 15.26 -2.04
N GLU A 338 -13.48 15.82 -3.05
CA GLU A 338 -13.53 15.28 -4.41
C GLU A 338 -12.83 13.92 -4.50
N ALA A 339 -11.62 13.80 -3.95
CA ALA A 339 -10.89 12.54 -3.90
C ALA A 339 -11.71 11.45 -3.16
N LYS A 340 -12.33 11.79 -2.02
CA LYS A 340 -13.22 10.88 -1.28
C LYS A 340 -14.36 10.37 -2.17
N ARG A 341 -15.05 11.25 -2.89
CA ARG A 341 -16.17 10.89 -3.78
C ARG A 341 -15.73 9.99 -4.92
N ARG A 342 -14.56 10.24 -5.50
CA ARG A 342 -13.99 9.40 -6.57
C ARG A 342 -13.69 7.99 -6.07
N LEU A 343 -13.02 7.84 -4.92
CA LEU A 343 -12.72 6.54 -4.34
C LEU A 343 -14.00 5.76 -3.97
N LYS A 344 -15.01 6.41 -3.37
CA LYS A 344 -16.32 5.79 -3.08
C LYS A 344 -17.03 5.30 -4.35
N THR A 345 -16.99 6.09 -5.40
CA THR A 345 -17.61 5.74 -6.69
C THR A 345 -16.90 4.55 -7.33
N ALA A 346 -15.57 4.56 -7.36
CA ALA A 346 -14.77 3.46 -7.89
C ALA A 346 -14.99 2.16 -7.12
N GLU A 347 -15.05 2.21 -5.78
CA GLU A 347 -15.30 1.03 -4.95
C GLU A 347 -16.69 0.45 -5.21
N LEU A 348 -17.70 1.31 -5.36
CA LEU A 348 -19.06 0.87 -5.70
C LEU A 348 -19.09 0.13 -7.04
N GLN A 349 -18.32 0.60 -8.04
CA GLN A 349 -18.21 -0.10 -9.31
C GLN A 349 -17.50 -1.45 -9.17
N ALA A 350 -16.38 -1.51 -8.46
CA ALA A 350 -15.65 -2.76 -8.20
C ALA A 350 -16.50 -3.81 -7.46
N LYS A 351 -17.36 -3.37 -6.52
CA LYS A 351 -18.36 -4.21 -5.83
C LYS A 351 -19.43 -4.73 -6.78
N LYS A 352 -19.97 -3.87 -7.65
CA LYS A 352 -21.01 -4.25 -8.64
C LYS A 352 -20.50 -5.31 -9.61
N THR A 353 -19.26 -5.17 -10.06
CA THR A 353 -18.61 -6.11 -10.99
C THR A 353 -17.93 -7.29 -10.31
N ARG A 354 -17.97 -7.36 -8.97
CA ARG A 354 -17.37 -8.43 -8.15
C ARG A 354 -15.88 -8.68 -8.46
N LEU A 355 -15.13 -7.60 -8.68
CA LEU A 355 -13.72 -7.68 -9.04
C LEU A 355 -12.85 -8.09 -7.85
N ARG A 356 -12.05 -9.15 -8.03
CA ARG A 356 -10.95 -9.58 -7.15
C ARG A 356 -11.35 -9.62 -5.66
N PHE A 357 -10.92 -8.63 -4.87
CA PHE A 357 -11.29 -8.52 -3.45
C PHE A 357 -12.80 -8.63 -3.21
N TRP A 358 -13.62 -8.23 -4.19
CA TRP A 358 -15.08 -8.27 -4.16
C TRP A 358 -15.73 -9.50 -4.79
N THR A 359 -14.98 -10.54 -5.19
CA THR A 359 -15.53 -11.75 -5.85
C THR A 359 -16.60 -12.43 -5.01
N ASN A 360 -16.39 -12.50 -3.69
CA ASN A 360 -17.35 -13.08 -2.74
C ASN A 360 -18.13 -12.01 -1.97
N TYR A 361 -18.24 -10.79 -2.52
CA TYR A 361 -18.97 -9.72 -1.86
C TYR A 361 -20.46 -10.07 -1.76
N VAL A 362 -20.91 -10.26 -0.52
CA VAL A 362 -22.32 -10.31 -0.18
C VAL A 362 -22.69 -8.90 0.29
N PRO A 363 -23.54 -8.17 -0.45
CA PRO A 363 -24.09 -6.92 0.05
C PRO A 363 -24.65 -7.16 1.45
N PRO A 364 -24.35 -6.31 2.45
CA PRO A 364 -25.00 -6.39 3.74
C PRO A 364 -26.50 -6.53 3.50
N PRO A 365 -27.20 -7.42 4.23
CA PRO A 365 -28.63 -7.57 4.06
C PRO A 365 -29.23 -6.18 4.20
N THR A 366 -29.64 -5.62 3.07
CA THR A 366 -30.48 -4.44 3.08
C THR A 366 -31.70 -4.89 3.86
N ASN A 367 -31.96 -4.25 5.02
CA ASN A 367 -33.24 -4.34 5.73
C ASN A 367 -34.37 -3.71 4.89
N SER A 368 -34.37 -4.04 3.60
CA SER A 368 -35.11 -3.44 2.53
C SER A 368 -35.20 -4.51 1.45
N LYS A 369 -35.95 -5.58 1.75
CA LYS A 369 -36.90 -5.99 0.74
C LYS A 369 -37.74 -4.73 0.48
N ALA A 370 -37.73 -4.22 -0.74
CA ALA A 370 -38.73 -3.27 -1.16
C ALA A 370 -40.09 -3.94 -0.89
N ILE A 371 -40.79 -3.48 0.13
CA ILE A 371 -42.16 -3.93 0.37
C ILE A 371 -42.97 -3.23 -0.71
N HIS A 372 -43.38 -4.01 -1.71
CA HIS A 372 -44.52 -3.68 -2.54
C HIS A 372 -45.72 -3.49 -1.60
N ASP A 373 -46.20 -2.24 -1.47
CA ASP A 373 -47.59 -1.80 -1.28
C ASP A 373 -48.55 -2.63 -0.40
N GLN A 374 -48.06 -3.46 0.52
CA GLN A 374 -48.88 -4.30 1.39
C GLN A 374 -48.88 -3.75 2.80
N ASN A 375 -50.06 -3.32 3.22
CA ASN A 375 -50.37 -3.04 4.61
C ASN A 375 -50.06 -4.29 5.46
N PHE A 376 -49.49 -4.09 6.64
CA PHE A 376 -49.16 -5.19 7.55
C PHE A 376 -49.56 -4.84 8.98
N THR A 377 -49.82 -5.88 9.79
CA THR A 377 -50.06 -5.74 11.22
C THR A 377 -48.82 -6.12 11.99
N GLY A 378 -48.61 -5.48 13.14
CA GLY A 378 -47.48 -5.80 13.97
C GLY A 378 -47.49 -5.08 15.31
N LYS A 379 -46.58 -5.49 16.19
CA LYS A 379 -46.41 -4.88 17.51
C LYS A 379 -45.29 -3.83 17.46
N VAL A 380 -45.52 -2.63 17.99
CA VAL A 380 -44.48 -1.60 18.07
C VAL A 380 -43.45 -2.01 19.13
N VAL A 381 -42.18 -2.18 18.72
CA VAL A 381 -41.09 -2.62 19.60
C VAL A 381 -40.15 -1.49 20.01
N GLU A 382 -40.03 -0.46 19.18
CA GLU A 382 -39.20 0.70 19.45
C GLU A 382 -39.84 1.98 18.92
N VAL A 383 -39.62 3.10 19.63
CA VAL A 383 -39.89 4.44 19.11
C VAL A 383 -38.55 5.15 18.97
N VAL A 384 -38.18 5.50 17.74
CA VAL A 384 -36.87 6.09 17.40
C VAL A 384 -36.91 7.61 17.51
N SER A 385 -37.96 8.23 16.97
CA SER A 385 -38.23 9.68 16.98
C SER A 385 -39.73 9.95 17.03
N GLY A 386 -40.13 11.23 17.14
CA GLY A 386 -41.54 11.65 17.17
C GLY A 386 -42.34 11.42 15.88
N ASP A 387 -41.74 10.79 14.87
CA ASP A 387 -42.37 10.38 13.62
C ASP A 387 -41.89 9.00 13.14
N CYS A 388 -41.10 8.26 13.93
CA CYS A 388 -40.47 7.02 13.48
C CYS A 388 -40.54 5.94 14.56
N VAL A 389 -41.10 4.79 14.17
CA VAL A 389 -41.28 3.62 15.05
C VAL A 389 -40.76 2.37 14.35
N VAL A 390 -40.39 1.37 15.14
CA VAL A 390 -40.04 0.03 14.67
C VAL A 390 -41.17 -0.91 15.06
N VAL A 391 -41.70 -1.64 14.08
CA VAL A 391 -42.82 -2.55 14.23
C VAL A 391 -42.34 -3.96 13.93
N ALA A 392 -42.53 -4.90 14.86
CA ALA A 392 -42.35 -6.32 14.62
C ALA A 392 -43.56 -6.84 13.83
N ASP A 393 -43.33 -7.25 12.59
CA ASP A 393 -44.33 -7.78 11.67
C ASP A 393 -44.81 -9.17 12.11
N ASP A 394 -46.12 -9.34 12.27
CA ASP A 394 -46.74 -10.59 12.71
C ASP A 394 -46.53 -11.74 11.71
N SER A 395 -46.26 -11.44 10.44
CA SER A 395 -46.04 -12.46 9.39
C SER A 395 -44.66 -13.12 9.46
N VAL A 396 -43.77 -12.62 10.32
CA VAL A 396 -42.41 -13.12 10.49
C VAL A 396 -42.23 -13.63 11.93
N PRO A 397 -41.60 -14.80 12.15
CA PRO A 397 -41.42 -15.35 13.49
C PRO A 397 -40.72 -14.38 14.46
N TYR A 398 -41.26 -14.27 15.67
CA TYR A 398 -40.73 -13.44 16.75
C TYR A 398 -39.27 -13.81 17.06
N GLY A 399 -38.38 -12.80 17.12
CA GLY A 399 -36.95 -12.97 17.36
C GLY A 399 -36.07 -13.03 16.10
N SER A 400 -36.67 -13.03 14.89
CA SER A 400 -35.92 -12.85 13.65
C SER A 400 -35.58 -11.36 13.44
N PRO A 401 -34.32 -10.99 13.14
CA PRO A 401 -33.96 -9.62 12.76
C PRO A 401 -34.72 -9.12 11.52
N LEU A 402 -35.32 -10.02 10.75
CA LEU A 402 -36.14 -9.73 9.57
C LEU A 402 -37.58 -9.32 9.93
N ALA A 403 -38.02 -9.54 11.17
CA ALA A 403 -39.36 -9.17 11.64
C ALA A 403 -39.47 -7.68 11.96
N GLU A 404 -38.35 -7.00 12.26
CA GLU A 404 -38.34 -5.60 12.67
C GLU A 404 -38.36 -4.66 11.46
N ARG A 405 -39.49 -3.95 11.28
CA ARG A 405 -39.72 -2.99 10.20
C ARG A 405 -39.72 -1.57 10.74
N ARG A 406 -38.77 -0.75 10.32
CA ARG A 406 -38.73 0.68 10.63
C ARG A 406 -39.66 1.45 9.71
N VAL A 407 -40.61 2.18 10.30
CA VAL A 407 -41.63 2.95 9.58
C VAL A 407 -41.65 4.40 10.05
N ASN A 408 -41.96 5.31 9.14
CA ASN A 408 -42.09 6.74 9.40
C ASN A 408 -43.55 7.16 9.16
N LEU A 409 -44.08 8.02 10.03
CA LEU A 409 -45.41 8.59 9.92
C LEU A 409 -45.54 9.54 8.72
N SER A 410 -46.74 9.58 8.14
CA SER A 410 -47.12 10.44 7.03
C SER A 410 -47.01 11.87 7.37
N SER A 411 -46.49 12.65 6.41
CA SER A 411 -46.88 14.05 6.25
C SER A 411 -46.60 14.90 7.49
N ILE A 412 -45.78 14.37 8.39
CA ILE A 412 -45.30 15.01 9.60
C ILE A 412 -43.77 14.91 9.61
N ARG A 413 -43.15 15.93 10.18
CA ARG A 413 -41.71 16.00 10.39
C ARG A 413 -41.51 16.31 11.86
N CYS A 414 -40.88 15.41 12.59
CA CYS A 414 -40.60 15.66 14.00
C CYS A 414 -39.29 16.46 14.19
N PRO A 415 -39.15 17.22 15.29
CA PRO A 415 -37.88 17.80 15.68
C PRO A 415 -36.80 16.72 15.86
N LYS A 416 -35.58 16.99 15.40
CA LYS A 416 -34.49 16.01 15.39
C LYS A 416 -34.03 15.68 16.82
N ILE A 417 -33.89 14.39 17.14
CA ILE A 417 -33.46 13.91 18.47
C ILE A 417 -31.97 14.20 18.79
N GLY A 418 -31.19 14.70 17.82
CA GLY A 418 -29.76 14.90 17.95
C GLY A 418 -28.97 13.59 17.88
N ASN A 419 -27.65 13.67 17.87
CA ASN A 419 -26.74 12.53 17.86
C ASN A 419 -25.59 12.76 18.85
N PRO A 420 -25.61 12.07 20.02
CA PRO A 420 -24.56 12.21 21.04
C PRO A 420 -23.16 11.85 20.56
N ARG A 421 -23.03 10.99 19.52
CA ARG A 421 -21.72 10.62 18.95
C ARG A 421 -21.13 11.70 18.05
N ARG A 422 -21.92 12.71 17.68
CA ARG A 422 -21.53 13.85 16.82
C ARG A 422 -21.69 15.20 17.51
N ASP A 423 -21.91 15.19 18.83
CA ASP A 423 -22.21 16.38 19.65
C ASP A 423 -23.39 17.22 19.13
N GLU A 424 -24.32 16.59 18.41
CA GLU A 424 -25.54 17.24 17.93
C GLU A 424 -26.61 17.18 19.01
N LYS A 425 -26.99 18.33 19.57
CA LYS A 425 -28.04 18.42 20.60
C LYS A 425 -29.44 18.16 20.01
N PRO A 426 -30.36 17.57 20.78
CA PRO A 426 -31.76 17.46 20.37
C PRO A 426 -32.37 18.84 20.11
N ALA A 427 -33.16 18.95 19.04
CA ALA A 427 -33.97 20.14 18.80
C ALA A 427 -35.03 20.31 19.91
N PRO A 428 -35.53 21.54 20.16
CA PRO A 428 -36.61 21.78 21.10
C PRO A 428 -37.80 20.85 20.84
N TYR A 429 -38.39 20.31 21.91
CA TYR A 429 -39.54 19.39 21.87
C TYR A 429 -39.29 18.02 21.22
N ALA A 430 -38.06 17.70 20.78
CA ALA A 430 -37.75 16.41 20.14
C ALA A 430 -37.94 15.22 21.09
N ARG A 431 -37.57 15.41 22.37
CA ARG A 431 -37.69 14.35 23.39
C ARG A 431 -39.16 14.14 23.76
N GLU A 432 -39.90 15.22 23.88
CA GLU A 432 -41.32 15.26 24.21
C GLU A 432 -42.15 14.61 23.10
N ALA A 433 -41.86 14.92 21.84
CA ALA A 433 -42.51 14.29 20.68
C ALA A 433 -42.22 12.78 20.61
N LYS A 434 -40.97 12.36 20.89
CA LYS A 434 -40.61 10.94 20.99
C LYS A 434 -41.37 10.26 22.13
N GLU A 435 -41.41 10.90 23.30
CA GLU A 435 -42.04 10.35 24.50
C GLU A 435 -43.56 10.25 24.37
N PHE A 436 -44.18 11.19 23.65
CA PHE A 436 -45.59 11.15 23.29
C PHE A 436 -45.93 9.89 22.48
N LEU A 437 -45.16 9.60 21.41
CA LEU A 437 -45.34 8.37 20.64
C LEU A 437 -45.01 7.12 21.46
N ARG A 438 -43.92 7.15 22.24
CA ARG A 438 -43.51 6.02 23.08
C ARG A 438 -44.64 5.63 24.02
N THR A 439 -45.23 6.58 24.75
CA THR A 439 -46.29 6.30 25.74
C THR A 439 -47.57 5.73 25.11
N ARG A 440 -47.88 6.12 23.86
CA ARG A 440 -49.11 5.68 23.18
C ARG A 440 -48.96 4.43 22.33
N LEU A 441 -47.79 4.20 21.75
CA LEU A 441 -47.60 3.18 20.73
C LEU A 441 -46.74 2.00 21.18
N ILE A 442 -45.74 2.21 22.07
CA ILE A 442 -44.82 1.12 22.44
C ILE A 442 -45.59 -0.09 22.99
N GLY A 443 -45.27 -1.28 22.50
CA GLY A 443 -45.90 -2.53 22.88
C GLY A 443 -47.34 -2.72 22.41
N ARG A 444 -47.94 -1.78 21.66
CA ARG A 444 -49.30 -1.94 21.12
C ARG A 444 -49.30 -2.61 19.76
N GLN A 445 -50.39 -3.33 19.46
CA GLN A 445 -50.67 -3.84 18.13
C GLN A 445 -51.15 -2.71 17.23
N VAL A 446 -50.55 -2.58 16.06
CA VAL A 446 -50.86 -1.53 15.08
C VAL A 446 -51.09 -2.13 13.70
N THR A 447 -51.94 -1.48 12.90
CA THR A 447 -52.02 -1.74 11.46
C THR A 447 -51.29 -0.62 10.75
N VAL A 448 -50.27 -0.98 9.98
CA VAL A 448 -49.45 -0.05 9.20
C VAL A 448 -49.98 -0.03 7.77
N SER A 449 -50.46 1.14 7.33
CA SER A 449 -50.84 1.36 5.94
C SER A 449 -49.67 1.98 5.16
N ILE A 450 -49.23 1.33 4.08
CA ILE A 450 -48.10 1.79 3.26
C ILE A 450 -48.65 2.71 2.15
N GLU A 451 -48.36 4.01 2.19
CA GLU A 451 -48.80 5.00 1.20
C GLU A 451 -47.75 5.26 0.10
N TYR A 452 -46.44 5.11 0.37
CA TYR A 452 -45.38 5.17 -0.66
C TYR A 452 -44.12 4.40 -0.22
N SER A 453 -42.98 4.58 -0.88
CA SER A 453 -41.69 4.19 -0.30
C SER A 453 -40.62 5.15 -0.82
N ARG A 454 -39.66 5.54 0.04
CA ARG A 454 -38.53 6.37 -0.37
C ARG A 454 -37.23 5.60 -0.19
N LYS A 455 -36.40 5.58 -1.22
CA LYS A 455 -35.03 5.10 -1.11
C LYS A 455 -34.22 6.18 -0.39
N VAL A 456 -33.98 5.99 0.91
CA VAL A 456 -33.06 6.88 1.65
C VAL A 456 -31.64 6.45 1.32
N SER A 457 -30.98 7.22 0.44
CA SER A 457 -29.51 7.18 0.35
C SER A 457 -28.94 7.60 1.70
N MET A 458 -28.00 6.83 2.25
CA MET A 458 -27.34 7.18 3.52
C MET A 458 -26.48 8.47 3.45
N MET A 459 -26.50 9.20 2.33
CA MET A 459 -25.70 10.42 2.12
C MET A 459 -26.40 11.73 2.55
N ASP A 460 -27.73 11.78 2.68
CA ASP A 460 -28.42 13.07 2.90
C ASP A 460 -28.68 13.38 4.38
N SER A 461 -27.60 13.39 5.17
CA SER A 461 -27.59 14.06 6.48
C SER A 461 -26.79 15.36 6.48
N GLN A 462 -26.42 15.90 5.31
CA GLN A 462 -25.65 17.15 5.21
C GLN A 462 -26.37 18.22 4.39
N CYS A 463 -26.79 19.25 5.13
CA CYS A 463 -26.97 20.67 4.81
C CYS A 463 -27.33 21.12 3.37
N CYS A 464 -28.52 21.72 3.23
CA CYS A 464 -28.67 23.01 2.55
C CYS A 464 -30.05 23.62 2.88
N SER A 465 -30.05 24.84 3.40
CA SER A 465 -31.21 25.70 3.57
C SER A 465 -31.76 26.12 2.21
N TRP A 466 -32.90 25.56 1.81
CA TRP A 466 -33.74 26.12 0.75
C TRP A 466 -35.19 26.11 1.20
N SER A 467 -35.77 27.29 1.29
CA SER A 467 -37.20 27.53 1.34
C SER A 467 -37.80 27.08 0.00
N ALA A 468 -38.28 25.85 -0.02
CA ALA A 468 -38.89 25.25 -1.20
C ALA A 468 -40.29 24.75 -0.80
N ARG A 469 -41.31 25.54 -1.10
CA ARG A 469 -42.71 25.17 -0.92
C ARG A 469 -43.06 24.12 -1.97
N PHE A 470 -43.08 22.85 -1.59
CA PHE A 470 -43.53 21.76 -2.46
C PHE A 470 -44.46 20.82 -1.67
N LYS A 471 -45.62 20.53 -2.28
CA LYS A 471 -46.70 19.66 -1.76
C LYS A 471 -46.11 18.28 -1.45
N GLY A 472 -46.31 17.81 -0.22
CA GLY A 472 -45.57 16.67 0.34
C GLY A 472 -46.49 15.58 0.88
N ASP A 473 -46.10 14.32 0.65
CA ASP A 473 -46.92 13.12 0.87
C ASP A 473 -46.23 12.09 1.82
N GLY A 474 -47.02 11.27 2.53
CA GLY A 474 -46.75 10.57 3.81
C GLY A 474 -47.51 9.21 4.03
N PHE A 475 -47.25 8.35 5.06
CA PHE A 475 -48.05 7.17 5.60
C PHE A 475 -48.95 7.25 6.90
N ARG A 476 -50.21 6.76 6.93
CA ARG A 476 -51.09 6.73 8.13
C ARG A 476 -50.96 5.47 9.04
N ILE A 477 -50.88 5.64 10.37
CA ILE A 477 -50.97 4.54 11.37
C ILE A 477 -52.36 4.53 12.01
N SER A 478 -53.00 3.36 12.07
CA SER A 478 -54.31 3.15 12.70
C SER A 478 -54.18 2.25 13.92
N VAL A 479 -54.70 2.69 15.07
CA VAL A 479 -54.79 1.88 16.30
C VAL A 479 -56.27 1.55 16.55
N PRO A 480 -56.65 0.27 16.69
CA PRO A 480 -58.02 -0.07 17.07
C PRO A 480 -58.39 0.59 18.41
N GLY A 481 -59.43 1.43 18.41
CA GLY A 481 -59.98 2.05 19.63
C GLY A 481 -59.47 3.46 19.98
N ILE A 482 -58.72 4.14 19.11
CA ILE A 482 -58.38 5.57 19.27
C ILE A 482 -58.80 6.31 18.00
N SER A 483 -59.88 7.09 18.06
CA SER A 483 -60.28 7.99 16.98
C SER A 483 -59.25 9.10 16.80
N SER A 484 -59.00 9.45 15.54
CA SER A 484 -58.03 10.42 15.02
C SER A 484 -58.10 11.81 15.65
#